data_AF-A0A4R1B0H3-F1
#
_entry.id   AF-A0A4R1B0H3-F1
#
_cell.length_a   1.000
_cell.length_b   1.000
_cell.length_c   1.000
_cell.angle_alpha   90.00
_cell.angle_beta   90.00
_cell.angle_gamma   90.00
#
_symmetry.space_group_name_H-M   'P 1'
#
loop_
_entity.id
_entity.type
_entity.pdbx_description
1 polymer ?
#
loop_
_entity_poly.entity_id
_entity_poly.type
_entity_poly.pdbx_seq_one_letter_code
_entity_poly.pdbx_strand_id
1 'polypeptide(L)'
;MESFEQVKEQYTPMIYKIISSLNIYMNKEEFFQIGLIALWEAYGRFDPEKGNFTNYAYTFIKGKLLTEMNQSNRHIENTCPVNEEVLDFIEDEFCTCPLEEDILLSYCKAGALTENQTKWVLYTCLKGFTVKEIAAIEKVSMSAVKNWRTAATDKLRKAINENKVF
;
A
#
# COMPACT_ATOMS: atom_id res chain seq x y z
N MET A 1 -34.71 1.84 -38.72
CA MET A 1 -33.88 1.80 -37.51
C MET A 1 -33.76 3.23 -37.04
N GLU A 2 -34.20 3.53 -35.81
CA GLU A 2 -33.85 4.81 -35.18
C GLU A 2 -32.32 4.90 -35.09
N SER A 3 -31.76 6.06 -35.43
CA SER A 3 -30.33 6.28 -35.23
C SER A 3 -30.04 6.28 -33.73
N PHE A 4 -28.92 5.74 -33.30
CA PHE A 4 -28.52 5.80 -31.90
C PHE A 4 -28.41 7.23 -31.37
N GLU A 5 -28.18 8.22 -32.24
CA GLU A 5 -28.22 9.63 -31.84
C GLU A 5 -29.59 10.04 -31.28
N GLN A 6 -30.68 9.53 -31.87
CA GLN A 6 -32.05 9.80 -31.40
C GLN A 6 -32.32 9.09 -30.06
N VAL A 7 -31.85 7.85 -29.92
CA VAL A 7 -31.93 7.08 -28.67
C VAL A 7 -31.11 7.78 -27.58
N LYS A 8 -29.92 8.27 -27.89
CA LYS A 8 -29.07 9.01 -26.95
C LYS A 8 -29.80 10.24 -26.42
N GLU A 9 -30.37 11.06 -27.28
CA GLU A 9 -31.10 12.26 -26.86
C GLU A 9 -32.30 11.92 -25.97
N GLN A 10 -33.08 10.90 -26.35
CA GLN A 10 -34.26 10.48 -25.59
C GLN A 10 -33.92 9.97 -24.18
N TYR A 11 -32.83 9.23 -24.02
CA TYR A 11 -32.47 8.55 -22.77
C TYR A 11 -31.45 9.33 -21.92
N THR A 12 -30.88 10.43 -22.42
CA THR A 12 -29.99 11.32 -21.66
C THR A 12 -30.58 11.79 -20.31
N PRO A 13 -31.85 12.25 -20.24
CA PRO A 13 -32.46 12.65 -18.96
C PRO A 13 -32.53 11.49 -17.94
N MET A 14 -32.67 10.26 -18.42
CA MET A 14 -32.70 9.07 -17.56
C MET A 14 -31.34 8.80 -16.94
N ILE A 15 -30.25 8.94 -17.70
CA ILE A 15 -28.89 8.77 -17.20
C ILE A 15 -28.62 9.78 -16.07
N TYR A 16 -28.94 11.06 -16.27
CA TYR A 16 -28.80 12.08 -15.23
C TYR A 16 -29.61 11.75 -13.97
N LYS A 17 -30.84 11.23 -14.15
CA LYS A 17 -31.68 10.79 -13.02
C LYS A 17 -31.10 9.58 -12.28
N ILE A 18 -30.46 8.65 -12.98
CA ILE A 18 -29.78 7.51 -12.34
C ILE A 18 -28.56 8.01 -11.55
N ILE A 19 -27.73 8.87 -12.15
CA ILE A 19 -26.55 9.46 -11.49
C ILE A 19 -26.94 10.18 -10.21
N SER A 20 -28.00 11.02 -10.26
CA SER A 20 -28.50 11.71 -9.07
C SER A 20 -29.08 10.73 -8.04
N SER A 21 -29.79 9.68 -8.46
CA SER A 21 -30.33 8.65 -7.55
C SER A 21 -29.26 7.83 -6.84
N LEU A 22 -28.06 7.72 -7.43
CA LEU A 22 -26.91 7.03 -6.84
C LEU A 22 -26.07 7.95 -5.94
N ASN A 23 -26.49 9.21 -5.73
CA ASN A 23 -25.75 10.22 -4.95
C ASN A 23 -24.30 10.42 -5.45
N ILE A 24 -24.09 10.34 -6.76
CA ILE A 24 -22.79 10.59 -7.38
C ILE A 24 -22.60 12.11 -7.49
N TYR A 25 -21.82 12.68 -6.57
CA TYR A 25 -21.56 14.12 -6.51
C TYR A 25 -20.26 14.54 -7.20
N MET A 26 -19.27 13.66 -7.28
CA MET A 26 -17.99 13.88 -7.97
C MET A 26 -17.96 13.21 -9.35
N ASN A 27 -17.11 13.70 -10.25
CA ASN A 27 -16.90 13.16 -11.60
C ASN A 27 -18.19 12.92 -12.41
N LYS A 28 -19.20 13.78 -12.27
CA LYS A 28 -20.51 13.60 -12.91
C LYS A 28 -20.44 13.44 -14.43
N GLU A 29 -19.51 14.16 -15.08
CA GLU A 29 -19.29 14.05 -16.52
C GLU A 29 -18.77 12.67 -16.93
N GLU A 30 -17.85 12.10 -16.15
CA GLU A 30 -17.30 10.76 -16.39
C GLU A 30 -18.38 9.68 -16.23
N PHE A 31 -19.15 9.74 -15.14
CA PHE A 31 -20.28 8.84 -14.95
C PHE A 31 -21.37 9.01 -16.02
N PHE A 32 -21.54 10.22 -16.56
CA PHE A 32 -22.44 10.44 -17.68
C PHE A 32 -21.95 9.73 -18.96
N GLN A 33 -20.65 9.81 -19.27
CA GLN A 33 -20.08 9.08 -20.40
C GLN A 33 -20.20 7.56 -20.23
N ILE A 34 -19.92 7.05 -19.02
CA ILE A 34 -20.13 5.64 -18.69
C ILE A 34 -21.60 5.24 -18.91
N GLY A 35 -22.54 6.10 -18.51
CA GLY A 35 -23.97 5.89 -18.75
C GLY A 35 -24.32 5.82 -20.24
N LEU A 36 -23.71 6.66 -21.07
CA LEU A 36 -23.90 6.63 -22.53
C LEU A 36 -23.32 5.36 -23.16
N ILE A 37 -22.15 4.91 -22.71
CA ILE A 37 -21.55 3.65 -23.15
C ILE A 37 -22.45 2.48 -22.75
N ALA A 38 -22.97 2.48 -21.52
CA ALA A 38 -23.89 1.46 -21.05
C ALA A 38 -25.21 1.46 -21.85
N LEU A 39 -25.72 2.62 -22.24
CA LEU A 39 -26.89 2.73 -23.12
C LEU A 39 -26.62 2.14 -24.51
N TRP A 40 -25.45 2.40 -25.10
CA TRP A 40 -25.02 1.81 -26.37
C TRP A 40 -24.93 0.29 -26.29
N GLU A 41 -24.30 -0.24 -25.23
CA GLU A 41 -24.22 -1.68 -24.97
C GLU A 41 -25.60 -2.30 -24.81
N ALA A 42 -26.51 -1.66 -24.06
CA ALA A 42 -27.88 -2.11 -23.88
C ALA A 42 -28.64 -2.12 -25.20
N TYR A 43 -28.49 -1.08 -26.03
CA TYR A 43 -29.12 -1.01 -27.35
C TYR A 43 -28.68 -2.16 -28.26
N GLY A 44 -27.39 -2.49 -28.29
CA GLY A 44 -26.86 -3.59 -29.12
C GLY A 44 -27.22 -5.00 -28.63
N ARG A 45 -27.52 -5.17 -27.33
CA ARG A 45 -27.81 -6.47 -26.70
C ARG A 45 -29.29 -6.71 -26.41
N PHE A 46 -30.13 -5.71 -26.66
CA PHE A 46 -31.54 -5.79 -26.35
C PHE A 46 -32.25 -6.81 -27.22
N ASP A 47 -33.11 -7.61 -26.58
CA ASP A 47 -33.94 -8.61 -27.22
C ASP A 47 -35.42 -8.22 -27.02
N PRO A 48 -36.15 -7.84 -28.08
CA PRO A 48 -37.55 -7.40 -28.00
C PRO A 48 -38.48 -8.44 -27.35
N GLU A 49 -38.17 -9.74 -27.46
CA GLU A 49 -38.98 -10.82 -26.87
C GLU A 49 -38.91 -10.82 -25.33
N LYS A 50 -37.90 -10.17 -24.75
CA LYS A 50 -37.65 -10.17 -23.29
C LYS A 50 -38.32 -9.01 -22.55
N GLY A 51 -38.98 -8.09 -23.25
CA GLY A 51 -39.78 -7.03 -22.64
C GLY A 51 -39.48 -5.62 -23.16
N ASN A 52 -39.67 -4.61 -22.30
CA ASN A 52 -39.54 -3.21 -22.69
C ASN A 52 -38.08 -2.69 -22.59
N PHE A 53 -37.59 -2.05 -23.66
CA PHE A 53 -36.24 -1.51 -23.73
C PHE A 53 -35.93 -0.51 -22.61
N THR A 54 -36.85 0.37 -22.25
CA THR A 54 -36.67 1.39 -21.21
C THR A 54 -36.32 0.77 -19.86
N ASN A 55 -37.06 -0.27 -19.45
CA ASN A 55 -36.78 -0.95 -18.18
C ASN A 55 -35.46 -1.71 -18.22
N TYR A 56 -35.16 -2.35 -19.36
CA TYR A 56 -33.89 -3.04 -19.55
C TYR A 56 -32.71 -2.07 -19.50
N ALA A 57 -32.77 -0.98 -20.27
CA ALA A 57 -31.75 0.06 -20.32
C ALA A 57 -31.55 0.71 -18.94
N TYR A 58 -32.62 1.07 -18.23
CA TYR A 58 -32.54 1.62 -16.88
C TYR A 58 -31.76 0.69 -15.94
N THR A 59 -32.11 -0.60 -15.92
CA THR A 59 -31.49 -1.60 -15.05
C THR A 59 -30.02 -1.82 -15.42
N PHE A 60 -29.72 -1.90 -16.73
CA PHE A 60 -28.37 -2.10 -17.24
C PHE A 60 -27.45 -0.91 -16.93
N ILE A 61 -27.89 0.32 -17.23
CA ILE A 61 -27.16 1.55 -16.97
C ILE A 61 -26.89 1.71 -15.47
N LYS A 62 -27.92 1.51 -14.64
CA LYS A 62 -27.77 1.59 -13.18
C LYS A 62 -26.77 0.57 -12.64
N GLY A 63 -26.80 -0.66 -13.14
CA GLY A 63 -25.85 -1.71 -12.76
C GLY A 63 -24.40 -1.37 -13.13
N LYS A 64 -24.18 -0.83 -14.34
CA LYS A 64 -22.86 -0.37 -14.79
C LYS A 64 -22.33 0.77 -13.93
N LEU A 65 -23.13 1.81 -13.69
CA LEU A 65 -22.73 2.94 -12.85
C LEU A 65 -22.39 2.52 -11.41
N LEU A 66 -23.16 1.58 -10.83
CA LEU A 66 -22.84 1.01 -9.52
C LEU A 66 -21.50 0.25 -9.50
N THR A 67 -21.20 -0.50 -10.55
CA THR A 67 -19.95 -1.27 -10.67
C THR A 67 -18.75 -0.32 -10.71
N GLU A 68 -18.82 0.72 -11.53
CA GLU A 68 -17.77 1.74 -11.64
C GLU A 68 -17.61 2.53 -10.33
N MET A 69 -18.71 2.86 -9.65
CA MET A 69 -18.66 3.53 -8.35
C MET A 69 -17.93 2.67 -7.29
N ASN A 70 -18.24 1.37 -7.23
CA ASN A 70 -17.57 0.46 -6.31
C ASN A 70 -16.07 0.31 -6.63
N GLN A 71 -15.73 0.30 -7.92
CA GLN A 71 -14.33 0.24 -8.36
C GLN A 71 -13.59 1.53 -8.00
N SER A 72 -14.17 2.70 -8.27
CA SER A 72 -13.61 4.00 -7.92
C SER A 72 -13.40 4.15 -6.41
N ASN A 73 -14.39 3.79 -5.59
CA ASN A 73 -14.26 3.80 -4.13
C ASN A 73 -13.14 2.88 -3.65
N ARG A 74 -13.02 1.68 -4.21
CA ARG A 74 -11.92 0.76 -3.90
C ARG A 74 -10.56 1.34 -4.30
N HIS A 75 -10.47 2.06 -5.42
CA HIS A 75 -9.23 2.75 -5.80
C HIS A 75 -8.87 3.85 -4.81
N ILE A 76 -9.84 4.64 -4.32
CA ILE A 76 -9.62 5.67 -3.31
C ILE A 76 -9.19 5.05 -1.97
N GLU A 77 -9.81 3.94 -1.55
CA GLU A 77 -9.42 3.24 -0.31
C GLU A 77 -8.00 2.66 -0.38
N ASN A 78 -7.59 2.13 -1.54
CA ASN A 78 -6.25 1.55 -1.72
C ASN A 78 -5.18 2.60 -2.05
N THR A 79 -5.60 3.74 -2.59
CA THR A 79 -4.74 4.88 -2.93
C THR A 79 -5.04 5.94 -1.90
N CYS A 80 -4.55 5.76 -0.68
CA CYS A 80 -4.61 6.79 0.34
C CYS A 80 -4.06 8.08 -0.30
N PRO A 81 -4.87 9.14 -0.52
CA PRO A 81 -4.30 10.42 -0.86
C PRO A 81 -3.51 10.80 0.38
N VAL A 82 -2.20 10.64 0.32
CA VAL A 82 -1.35 11.08 1.42
C VAL A 82 -1.53 12.59 1.45
N ASN A 83 -2.28 13.07 2.45
CA ASN A 83 -2.45 14.50 2.68
C ASN A 83 -1.02 15.08 2.75
N GLU A 84 -0.78 16.23 2.15
CA GLU A 84 0.56 16.86 2.18
C GLU A 84 1.04 17.07 3.64
N GLU A 85 0.09 17.30 4.55
CA GLU A 85 0.33 17.34 5.99
C GLU A 85 0.78 15.99 6.59
N VAL A 86 0.36 14.84 6.04
CA VAL A 86 0.78 13.50 6.49
C VAL A 86 2.21 13.18 6.01
N LEU A 87 2.62 13.67 4.85
CA LEU A 87 4.00 13.52 4.35
C LEU A 87 5.01 14.16 5.32
N ASP A 88 4.68 15.30 5.93
CA ASP A 88 5.52 15.97 6.93
C ASP A 88 5.65 15.17 8.24
N PHE A 89 4.77 14.21 8.52
CA PHE A 89 4.83 13.32 9.68
C PHE A 89 5.43 11.94 9.38
N ILE A 90 5.72 11.64 8.11
CA ILE A 90 6.50 10.44 7.79
C ILE A 90 7.94 10.76 8.18
N GLU A 91 8.35 10.27 9.36
CA GLU A 91 9.76 10.28 9.74
C GLU A 91 10.56 9.60 8.63
N ASP A 92 11.64 10.26 8.19
CA ASP A 92 12.55 9.70 7.21
C ASP A 92 13.05 8.34 7.71
N GLU A 93 12.65 7.27 7.02
CA GLU A 93 13.07 5.89 7.30
C GLU A 93 14.61 5.74 7.18
N PHE A 94 15.28 6.76 6.62
CA PHE A 94 16.73 6.90 6.49
C PHE A 94 17.33 8.04 7.32
N CYS A 95 16.66 8.50 8.38
CA CYS A 95 17.27 9.41 9.35
C CYS A 95 18.47 8.71 10.01
N THR A 96 19.64 8.82 9.38
CA THR A 96 20.90 8.33 9.92
C THR A 96 21.17 9.13 11.18
N CYS A 97 21.00 8.54 12.36
CA CYS A 97 21.45 9.20 13.57
C CYS A 97 22.99 9.23 13.47
N PRO A 98 23.64 10.42 13.41
CA PRO A 98 25.07 10.51 13.08
C PRO A 98 26.01 9.76 14.05
N LEU A 99 25.47 9.27 15.16
CA LEU A 99 26.17 8.66 16.28
C LEU A 99 25.75 7.19 16.53
N GLU A 100 24.97 6.54 15.65
CA GLU A 100 24.51 5.14 15.89
C GLU A 100 25.67 4.18 16.13
N GLU A 101 26.72 4.31 15.31
CA GLU A 101 27.91 3.47 15.43
C GLU A 101 28.65 3.73 16.75
N ASP A 102 28.83 5.01 17.11
CA ASP A 102 29.51 5.41 18.35
C ASP A 102 28.73 4.97 19.59
N ILE A 103 27.40 5.08 19.55
CA ILE A 103 26.51 4.59 20.60
C ILE A 103 26.69 3.08 20.71
N LEU A 104 26.52 2.30 19.64
CA LEU A 104 26.70 0.84 19.70
C LEU A 104 28.09 0.43 20.20
N LEU A 105 29.14 1.12 19.77
CA LEU A 105 30.51 0.89 20.24
C LEU A 105 30.67 1.17 21.73
N SER A 106 30.02 2.19 22.28
CA SER A 106 30.05 2.48 23.72
C SER A 106 29.45 1.35 24.55
N TYR A 107 28.32 0.79 24.11
CA TYR A 107 27.68 -0.37 24.74
C TYR A 107 28.55 -1.63 24.62
N CYS A 108 29.17 -1.84 23.46
CA CYS A 108 30.10 -2.97 23.25
C CYS A 108 31.31 -2.88 24.19
N LYS A 109 31.86 -1.67 24.38
CA LYS A 109 32.97 -1.42 25.32
C LYS A 109 32.53 -1.65 26.77
N ALA A 110 31.38 -1.13 27.18
CA ALA A 110 30.82 -1.32 28.53
C ALA A 110 30.60 -2.81 28.85
N GLY A 111 30.15 -3.60 27.87
CA GLY A 111 29.98 -5.05 28.00
C GLY A 111 31.24 -5.89 27.87
N ALA A 112 32.42 -5.28 27.65
CA ALA A 112 33.68 -5.98 27.39
C ALA A 112 33.55 -7.06 26.29
N LEU A 113 32.91 -6.69 25.16
CA LEU A 113 32.78 -7.56 24.00
C LEU A 113 34.14 -7.75 23.32
N THR A 114 34.40 -8.96 22.82
CA THR A 114 35.56 -9.23 21.96
C THR A 114 35.34 -8.63 20.58
N GLU A 115 36.41 -8.40 19.80
CA GLU A 115 36.32 -7.85 18.45
C GLU A 115 35.27 -8.55 17.57
N ASN A 116 35.24 -9.88 17.54
CA ASN A 116 34.28 -10.66 16.76
C ASN A 116 32.82 -10.52 17.24
N GLN A 117 32.62 -10.29 18.54
CA GLN A 117 31.30 -10.03 19.12
C GLN A 117 30.83 -8.63 18.74
N THR A 118 31.72 -7.63 18.80
CA THR A 118 31.45 -6.26 18.35
C THR A 118 31.15 -6.22 16.86
N LYS A 119 31.93 -6.91 16.03
CA LYS A 119 31.66 -7.04 14.59
C LYS A 119 30.27 -7.60 14.32
N TRP A 120 29.87 -8.65 15.05
CA TRP A 120 28.51 -9.19 14.91
C TRP A 120 27.42 -8.15 15.24
N VAL A 121 27.61 -7.36 16.31
CA VAL A 121 26.67 -6.28 16.68
C VAL A 121 26.59 -5.23 15.57
N LEU A 122 27.72 -4.74 15.06
CA LEU A 122 27.72 -3.73 14.00
C LEU A 122 27.11 -4.27 12.70
N TYR A 123 27.50 -5.47 12.25
CA TYR A 123 26.94 -6.04 11.03
C TYR A 123 25.45 -6.32 11.11
N THR A 124 24.97 -6.78 12.26
CA THR A 124 23.56 -7.14 12.42
C THR A 124 22.69 -5.91 12.71
N CYS A 125 23.11 -5.08 13.66
CA CYS A 125 22.29 -3.97 14.18
C CYS A 125 22.41 -2.69 13.36
N LEU A 126 23.58 -2.42 12.74
CA LEU A 126 23.79 -1.21 11.94
C LEU A 126 23.68 -1.48 10.44
N LYS A 127 24.12 -2.66 9.96
CA LYS A 127 24.15 -2.99 8.52
C LYS A 127 23.06 -3.97 8.07
N GLY A 128 22.30 -4.55 8.99
CA GLY A 128 21.20 -5.47 8.67
C GLY A 128 21.63 -6.81 8.05
N PHE A 129 22.90 -7.19 8.16
CA PHE A 129 23.40 -8.41 7.54
C PHE A 129 22.91 -9.68 8.23
N THR A 130 22.60 -10.69 7.43
CA THR A 130 22.23 -12.02 7.89
C THR A 130 23.45 -12.82 8.35
N VAL A 131 23.21 -13.87 9.14
CA VAL A 131 24.26 -14.80 9.60
C VAL A 131 25.06 -15.41 8.43
N LYS A 132 24.41 -15.63 7.29
CA LYS A 132 25.05 -16.18 6.09
C LYS A 132 26.02 -15.17 5.46
N GLU A 133 25.60 -13.91 5.35
CA GLU A 133 26.42 -12.83 4.78
C GLU A 133 27.63 -12.53 5.67
N ILE A 134 27.44 -12.45 6.99
CA ILE A 134 28.54 -12.25 7.95
C ILE A 134 29.55 -13.40 7.85
N ALA A 135 29.08 -14.65 7.77
CA ALA A 135 29.95 -15.82 7.62
C ALA A 135 30.77 -15.77 6.33
N ALA A 136 30.18 -15.30 5.23
CA ALA A 136 30.87 -15.12 3.95
C ALA A 136 31.91 -13.98 4.01
N ILE A 137 31.55 -12.83 4.61
CA ILE A 137 32.42 -11.65 4.74
C ILE A 137 33.65 -11.97 5.60
N GLU A 138 33.43 -12.53 6.78
CA GLU A 138 34.51 -12.85 7.74
C GLU A 138 35.20 -14.19 7.43
N LYS A 139 34.74 -14.93 6.41
CA LYS A 139 35.24 -16.26 6.01
C LYS A 139 35.25 -17.26 7.16
N VAL A 140 34.18 -17.28 7.95
CA VAL A 140 33.98 -18.18 9.08
C VAL A 140 32.76 -19.08 8.87
N SER A 141 32.59 -20.09 9.74
CA SER A 141 31.38 -20.92 9.70
C SER A 141 30.16 -20.14 10.24
N MET A 142 28.97 -20.46 9.75
CA MET A 142 27.71 -19.91 10.31
C MET A 142 27.58 -20.19 11.81
N SER A 143 28.12 -21.32 12.28
CA SER A 143 28.13 -21.68 13.71
C SER A 143 29.00 -20.72 14.54
N ALA A 144 30.13 -20.25 13.99
CA ALA A 144 30.96 -19.24 14.66
C ALA A 144 30.20 -17.91 14.81
N VAL A 145 29.51 -17.45 13.76
CA VAL A 145 28.69 -16.23 13.82
C VAL A 145 27.54 -16.36 14.81
N LYS A 146 26.88 -17.52 14.87
CA LYS A 146 25.85 -17.81 15.89
C LYS A 146 26.44 -17.77 17.31
N ASN A 147 27.65 -18.28 17.52
CA ASN A 147 28.32 -18.21 18.81
C ASN A 147 28.68 -16.76 19.19
N TRP A 148 29.11 -15.93 18.22
CA TRP A 148 29.35 -14.50 18.44
C TRP A 148 28.07 -13.80 18.88
N ARG A 149 26.95 -14.08 18.22
CA ARG A 149 25.62 -13.58 18.61
C ARG A 149 25.30 -13.91 20.06
N THR A 150 25.29 -15.18 20.43
CA THR A 150 24.89 -15.62 21.78
C THR A 150 25.78 -14.97 22.84
N ALA A 151 27.10 -15.03 22.66
CA ALA A 151 28.05 -14.48 23.61
C ALA A 151 27.99 -12.94 23.70
N ALA A 152 27.76 -12.24 22.59
CA ALA A 152 27.55 -10.80 22.58
C ALA A 152 26.26 -10.41 23.34
N THR A 153 25.15 -11.10 23.07
CA THR A 153 23.87 -10.81 23.74
C THR A 153 23.92 -11.04 25.24
N ASP A 154 24.62 -12.09 25.70
CA ASP A 154 24.74 -12.39 27.13
C ASP A 154 25.55 -11.31 27.86
N LYS A 155 26.65 -10.85 27.25
CA LYS A 155 27.46 -9.77 27.80
C LYS A 155 26.72 -8.43 27.84
N LEU A 156 26.01 -8.08 26.78
CA LEU A 156 25.23 -6.84 26.72
C LEU A 156 24.11 -6.83 27.76
N ARG A 157 23.37 -7.95 27.90
CA ARG A 157 22.34 -8.08 28.95
C ARG A 157 22.91 -7.92 30.35
N LYS A 158 24.07 -8.54 30.61
CA LYS A 158 24.75 -8.41 31.89
C LYS A 158 25.18 -6.96 32.17
N ALA A 159 25.74 -6.28 31.17
CA ALA A 159 26.16 -4.88 31.29
C ALA A 159 25.00 -3.93 31.60
N ILE A 160 23.84 -4.15 30.96
CA ILE A 160 22.61 -3.38 31.22
C ILE A 160 22.11 -3.64 32.64
N ASN A 161 22.05 -4.91 33.07
CA ASN A 161 21.60 -5.26 34.42
C ASN A 161 22.53 -4.76 35.52
N GLU A 162 23.83 -4.65 35.24
CA GLU A 162 24.83 -4.10 36.16
C GLU A 162 24.95 -2.56 36.09
N ASN A 163 24.08 -1.89 35.32
CA ASN A 163 24.07 -0.44 35.11
C ASN A 163 25.43 0.14 34.64
N LYS A 164 26.22 -0.64 33.90
CA LYS A 164 27.56 -0.22 33.41
C LYS A 164 27.52 0.70 32.19
N VAL A 165 26.32 1.11 31.79
CA VAL A 165 26.03 1.78 30.53
C VAL A 165 25.62 3.25 30.76
N PHE A 166 25.43 3.65 32.03
CA PHE A 166 25.10 5.00 32.45
C PHE A 166 26.23 5.63 33.28
#